data_AF-A0A1I1WN65-F1
#
_entry.id   AF-A0A1I1WN65-F1
#
_cell.length_a   1.000
_cell.length_b   1.000
_cell.length_c   1.000
_cell.angle_alpha   90.00
_cell.angle_beta   90.00
_cell.angle_gamma   90.00
#
_symmetry.space_group_name_H-M   'P 1'
#
loop_
_entity.id
_entity.type
_entity.pdbx_description
1 polymer ?
#
loop_
_entity_poly.entity_id
_entity_poly.type
_entity_poly.pdbx_seq_one_letter_code
_entity_poly.pdbx_strand_id
1 'polypeptide(L)'
;MRRNGVNYSKYGYIFSIPFIVIFLIFSLYPTLYTAVIGFTDMKGVIPKPIHILDNPFQNFKDLIMENVSFRQSLINTLILWIANFIPQIVLALLLTAWFTNRRLNIKGQGAFKVLLYMPNIITASTIAVLFSTLFAYPMGPVNSLFHALGWSDAPIQFLQDKNTARGIVSFIQFWMWYGNTMIVLIAGVMGINPALFEAASIDGANGIQTFFRVTLPSLRTILLYSLITSMIGGLQMFDIPQLFITPAGGPDNATLTTSVFIYGQAFKGSYMYNKAAAASMIMFIIAAVLSLIVFYLMRDRSEAKLKKQQKMINKAAKAAARGM
;
A
#
# COMPACT_ATOMS: atom_id res chain seq x y z
N MET A 1 39.24 7.48 -38.15
CA MET A 1 38.15 8.45 -37.90
C MET A 1 37.27 7.96 -36.77
N ARG A 2 37.40 8.53 -35.55
CA ARG A 2 36.51 8.24 -34.42
C ARG A 2 35.21 9.04 -34.62
N ARG A 3 34.08 8.36 -34.84
CA ARG A 3 32.76 8.99 -34.85
C ARG A 3 32.49 9.56 -33.45
N ASN A 4 32.55 10.88 -33.31
CA ASN A 4 32.06 11.59 -32.12
C ASN A 4 30.54 11.39 -32.05
N GLY A 5 30.10 10.38 -31.31
CA GLY A 5 28.68 10.20 -31.02
C GLY A 5 28.17 11.39 -30.20
N VAL A 6 27.10 12.04 -30.67
CA VAL A 6 26.44 13.11 -29.93
C VAL A 6 25.99 12.56 -28.58
N ASN A 7 26.58 13.06 -27.48
CA ASN A 7 26.30 12.57 -26.14
C ASN A 7 25.01 13.21 -25.61
N TYR A 8 23.87 12.62 -25.95
CA TYR A 8 22.53 13.06 -25.52
C TYR A 8 22.32 13.01 -23.99
N SER A 9 23.22 12.36 -23.24
CA SER A 9 23.15 12.26 -21.79
C SER A 9 23.11 13.64 -21.11
N LYS A 10 23.80 14.64 -21.67
CA LYS A 10 23.80 16.02 -21.12
C LYS A 10 22.39 16.61 -21.10
N TYR A 11 21.63 16.43 -22.17
CA TYR A 11 20.24 16.90 -22.24
C TYR A 11 19.33 16.12 -21.29
N GLY A 12 19.54 14.81 -21.15
CA GLY A 12 18.83 13.99 -20.17
C GLY A 12 18.99 14.48 -18.73
N TYR A 13 20.21 14.88 -18.34
CA TYR A 13 20.44 15.49 -17.02
C TYR A 13 19.74 16.84 -16.88
N ILE A 14 19.83 17.72 -17.89
CA ILE A 14 19.17 19.03 -17.86
C ILE A 14 17.65 18.89 -17.71
N PHE A 15 17.02 17.98 -18.43
CA PHE A 15 15.58 17.71 -18.30
C PHE A 15 15.19 17.10 -16.94
N SER A 16 16.13 16.44 -16.25
CA SER A 16 15.89 15.85 -14.93
C SER A 16 16.05 16.87 -13.78
N ILE A 17 16.75 17.99 -13.99
CA ILE A 17 17.02 19.00 -12.95
C ILE A 17 15.74 19.51 -12.28
N PRO A 18 14.68 19.93 -13.00
CA PRO A 18 13.47 20.46 -12.36
C PRO A 18 12.84 19.46 -11.39
N PHE A 19 12.77 18.18 -11.78
CA PHE A 19 12.29 17.11 -10.90
C PHE A 19 13.17 16.95 -9.67
N ILE A 20 14.50 16.90 -9.84
CA ILE A 20 15.44 16.73 -8.73
C ILE A 20 15.33 17.89 -7.75
N VAL A 21 15.26 19.13 -8.22
CA VAL A 21 15.14 20.31 -7.35
C VAL A 21 13.85 20.26 -6.53
N ILE A 22 12.71 19.97 -7.18
CA ILE A 22 11.41 19.85 -6.49
C ILE A 22 11.46 18.70 -5.47
N PHE A 23 12.00 17.55 -5.85
CA PHE A 23 12.14 16.40 -4.96
C PHE A 23 13.01 16.74 -3.73
N LEU A 24 14.15 17.40 -3.93
CA LEU A 24 15.05 17.75 -2.82
C LEU A 24 14.39 18.71 -1.83
N ILE A 25 13.72 19.75 -2.33
CA ILE A 25 13.12 20.80 -1.50
C ILE A 25 11.84 20.33 -0.80
N PHE A 26 10.94 19.66 -1.53
CA PHE A 26 9.59 19.37 -1.05
C PHE A 26 9.39 17.95 -0.55
N SER A 27 10.31 17.02 -0.85
CA SER A 27 10.21 15.63 -0.40
C SER A 27 11.38 15.23 0.51
N LEU A 28 12.62 15.35 0.05
CA LEU A 28 13.78 14.87 0.81
C LEU A 28 14.06 15.73 2.05
N TYR A 29 14.10 17.05 1.90
CA TYR A 29 14.35 17.96 3.01
C TYR A 29 13.34 17.81 4.17
N PRO A 30 12.01 17.85 3.95
CA PRO A 30 11.04 17.67 5.03
C PRO A 30 11.11 16.29 5.68
N THR A 31 11.43 15.25 4.91
CA THR A 31 11.62 13.89 5.44
C THR A 31 12.82 13.81 6.37
N LEU A 32 13.96 14.37 5.96
CA LEU A 32 15.16 14.43 6.79
C LEU A 32 14.95 15.31 8.02
N TYR A 33 14.28 16.46 7.86
CA TYR A 33 13.94 17.34 8.96
C TYR A 33 13.03 16.65 9.99
N THR A 34 12.00 15.93 9.51
CA THR A 34 11.15 15.09 10.37
C THR A 34 11.99 14.03 11.09
N ALA A 35 12.95 13.41 10.40
CA ALA A 35 13.84 12.44 11.04
C ALA A 35 14.66 13.08 12.18
N VAL A 36 15.19 14.30 11.97
CA VAL A 36 15.90 15.06 13.01
C VAL A 36 14.98 15.35 14.20
N ILE A 37 13.75 15.82 13.96
CA ILE A 37 12.77 16.12 15.01
C ILE A 37 12.53 14.90 15.93
N GLY A 38 12.56 13.68 15.39
CA GLY A 38 12.38 12.45 16.17
C GLY A 38 13.41 12.27 17.30
N PHE A 39 14.58 12.90 17.21
CA PHE A 39 15.66 12.85 18.21
C PHE A 39 15.70 14.10 19.12
N THR A 40 14.71 14.98 19.01
CA THR A 40 14.67 16.27 19.71
C THR A 40 13.58 16.32 20.78
N ASP A 41 13.55 17.39 21.56
CA ASP A 41 12.50 17.69 22.52
C ASP A 41 11.37 18.57 21.96
N MET A 42 11.34 18.75 20.62
CA MET A 42 10.44 19.68 19.94
C MET A 42 8.96 19.37 20.23
N LYS A 43 8.31 20.28 20.95
CA LYS A 43 6.89 20.20 21.33
C LYS A 43 6.29 21.58 21.59
N GLY A 44 4.98 21.66 21.44
CA GLY A 44 4.19 22.87 21.69
C GLY A 44 4.05 23.76 20.44
N VAL A 45 3.14 24.74 20.54
CA VAL A 45 2.76 25.60 19.42
C VAL A 45 3.85 26.60 19.02
N ILE A 46 4.65 27.03 20.00
CA ILE A 46 5.68 28.05 19.80
C ILE A 46 6.93 27.39 19.21
N PRO A 47 7.44 27.86 18.06
CA PRO A 47 8.69 27.37 17.49
C PRO A 47 9.84 27.53 18.48
N LYS A 48 10.47 26.41 18.83
CA LYS A 48 11.67 26.39 19.66
C LYS A 48 12.90 26.11 18.78
N PRO A 49 14.08 26.60 19.16
CA PRO A 49 15.33 26.14 18.56
C PRO A 49 15.44 24.62 18.65
N ILE A 50 16.09 24.00 17.67
CA ILE A 50 16.30 22.55 17.66
C ILE A 50 17.25 22.20 18.81
N HIS A 51 16.75 21.42 19.76
CA HIS A 51 17.54 20.86 20.84
C HIS A 51 17.48 19.33 20.78
N ILE A 52 18.64 18.70 20.56
CA ILE A 52 18.77 17.25 20.52
C ILE A 52 18.77 16.74 21.97
N LEU A 53 18.00 15.68 22.22
CA LEU A 53 17.93 15.06 23.54
C LEU A 53 19.29 14.47 23.96
N ASP A 54 19.62 14.55 25.24
CA ASP A 54 20.81 13.89 25.81
C ASP A 54 20.82 12.38 25.54
N ASN A 55 19.64 11.75 25.55
CA ASN A 55 19.41 10.42 25.03
C ASN A 55 18.61 10.49 23.71
N PRO A 56 19.25 10.43 22.53
CA PRO A 56 18.58 10.61 21.24
C PRO A 56 17.42 9.64 21.01
N PHE A 57 17.50 8.41 21.54
CA PHE A 57 16.50 7.38 21.32
C PHE A 57 15.36 7.38 22.35
N GLN A 58 15.33 8.35 23.27
CA GLN A 58 14.33 8.39 24.34
C GLN A 58 12.90 8.39 23.79
N ASN A 59 12.60 9.24 22.79
CA ASN A 59 11.26 9.31 22.19
C ASN A 59 10.79 7.96 21.61
N PHE A 60 11.72 7.20 21.00
CA PHE A 60 11.42 5.88 20.42
C PHE A 60 11.16 4.84 21.50
N LYS A 61 11.97 4.86 22.58
CA LYS A 61 11.80 3.98 23.73
C LYS A 61 10.47 4.24 24.43
N ASP A 62 10.15 5.50 24.70
CA ASP A 62 8.90 5.91 25.36
C ASP A 62 7.68 5.47 24.54
N LEU A 63 7.73 5.64 23.21
CA LEU A 63 6.66 5.20 22.33
C LEU A 63 6.46 3.67 22.37
N ILE A 64 7.52 2.90 22.23
CA ILE A 64 7.43 1.44 22.14
C ILE A 64 7.12 0.82 23.52
N MET A 65 7.78 1.29 24.58
CA MET A 65 7.75 0.65 25.90
C MET A 65 6.68 1.22 26.83
N GLU A 66 6.35 2.51 26.73
CA GLU A 66 5.47 3.17 27.71
C GLU A 66 4.12 3.55 27.10
N ASN A 67 4.07 3.92 25.82
CA ASN A 67 2.85 4.41 25.19
C ASN A 67 1.94 3.26 24.71
N VAL A 68 0.93 2.92 25.53
CA VAL A 68 -0.09 1.92 25.23
C VAL A 68 -0.85 2.24 23.93
N SER A 69 -1.22 3.50 23.73
CA SER A 69 -2.00 3.93 22.55
C SER A 69 -1.21 3.76 21.25
N PHE A 70 0.10 4.05 21.27
CA PHE A 70 0.96 3.82 20.10
C PHE A 70 1.05 2.34 19.75
N ARG A 71 1.32 1.46 20.73
CA ARG A 71 1.34 0.01 20.51
C ARG A 71 0.01 -0.51 19.97
N GLN A 72 -1.09 -0.03 20.53
CA GLN A 72 -2.42 -0.38 20.05
C GLN A 72 -2.62 0.08 18.61
N SER A 73 -2.17 1.29 18.25
CA SER A 73 -2.27 1.80 16.88
C SER A 73 -1.47 0.99 15.86
N LEU A 74 -0.29 0.48 16.24
CA LEU A 74 0.51 -0.42 15.41
C LEU A 74 -0.23 -1.74 15.16
N ILE A 75 -0.77 -2.35 16.22
CA ILE A 75 -1.52 -3.61 16.14
C ILE A 75 -2.78 -3.43 15.29
N ASN A 76 -3.55 -2.37 15.54
CA ASN A 76 -4.74 -2.06 14.75
C ASN A 76 -4.39 -1.84 13.28
N THR A 77 -3.32 -1.11 12.98
CA THR A 77 -2.89 -0.88 11.59
C THR A 77 -2.56 -2.19 10.90
N LEU A 78 -1.85 -3.11 11.57
CA LEU A 78 -1.57 -4.44 11.02
C LEU A 78 -2.84 -5.28 10.84
N ILE A 79 -3.75 -5.28 11.81
CA ILE A 79 -5.02 -6.02 11.73
C ILE A 79 -5.86 -5.50 10.56
N LEU A 80 -6.08 -4.19 10.49
CA LEU A 80 -6.84 -3.55 9.43
C LEU A 80 -6.17 -3.78 8.08
N TRP A 81 -4.83 -3.62 8.01
CA TRP A 81 -4.05 -3.87 6.81
C TRP A 81 -4.26 -5.29 6.29
N ILE A 82 -4.06 -6.32 7.13
CA ILE A 82 -4.23 -7.72 6.73
C ILE A 82 -5.68 -7.99 6.30
N ALA A 83 -6.65 -7.49 7.08
CA ALA A 83 -8.08 -7.68 6.82
C ALA A 83 -8.55 -7.07 5.50
N ASN A 84 -7.94 -5.96 5.03
CA ASN A 84 -8.27 -5.39 3.72
C ASN A 84 -7.39 -5.93 2.59
N PHE A 85 -6.10 -6.10 2.83
CA PHE A 85 -5.11 -6.42 1.81
C PHE A 85 -5.30 -7.82 1.23
N ILE A 86 -5.59 -8.83 2.07
CA ILE A 86 -5.80 -10.20 1.60
C ILE A 86 -7.01 -10.26 0.65
N PRO A 87 -8.22 -9.81 1.04
CA PRO A 87 -9.36 -9.77 0.12
C PRO A 87 -9.11 -8.93 -1.13
N GLN A 88 -8.46 -7.77 -1.00
CA GLN A 88 -8.16 -6.89 -2.13
C GLN A 88 -7.35 -7.62 -3.21
N ILE A 89 -6.23 -8.23 -2.82
CA ILE A 89 -5.32 -8.90 -3.77
C ILE A 89 -5.98 -10.17 -4.35
N VAL A 90 -6.65 -10.96 -3.50
CA VAL A 90 -7.34 -12.18 -3.96
C VAL A 90 -8.42 -11.82 -4.97
N LEU A 91 -9.28 -10.85 -4.66
CA LEU A 91 -10.35 -10.43 -5.57
C LEU A 91 -9.78 -9.83 -6.86
N ALA A 92 -8.75 -8.99 -6.77
CA ALA A 92 -8.10 -8.41 -7.95
C ALA A 92 -7.47 -9.47 -8.87
N LEU A 93 -6.80 -10.48 -8.30
CA LEU A 93 -6.24 -11.60 -9.06
C LEU A 93 -7.33 -12.46 -9.70
N LEU A 94 -8.41 -12.78 -8.96
CA LEU A 94 -9.54 -13.53 -9.48
C LEU A 94 -10.21 -12.81 -10.66
N LEU A 95 -10.49 -11.50 -10.49
CA LEU A 95 -11.08 -10.69 -11.55
C LEU A 95 -10.13 -10.55 -12.75
N THR A 96 -8.82 -10.40 -12.51
CA THR A 96 -7.82 -10.42 -13.58
C THR A 96 -7.86 -11.73 -14.33
N ALA A 97 -7.88 -12.87 -13.64
CA ALA A 97 -7.98 -14.19 -14.26
C ALA A 97 -9.25 -14.33 -15.12
N TRP A 98 -10.39 -13.82 -14.64
CA TRP A 98 -11.64 -13.86 -15.39
C TRP A 98 -11.64 -12.96 -16.63
N PHE A 99 -11.26 -11.69 -16.49
CA PHE A 99 -11.28 -10.74 -17.62
C PHE A 99 -10.21 -11.02 -18.68
N THR A 100 -9.14 -11.74 -18.32
CA THR A 100 -8.07 -12.08 -19.27
C THR A 100 -8.24 -13.47 -19.89
N ASN A 101 -9.17 -14.28 -19.38
CA ASN A 101 -9.45 -15.58 -19.94
C ASN A 101 -10.30 -15.46 -21.22
N ARG A 102 -9.64 -15.65 -22.38
CA ARG A 102 -10.26 -15.65 -23.71
C ARG A 102 -11.42 -16.64 -23.85
N ARG A 103 -11.45 -17.74 -23.07
CA ARG A 103 -12.51 -18.77 -23.15
C ARG A 103 -13.83 -18.33 -22.51
N LEU A 104 -13.80 -17.40 -21.55
CA LEU A 104 -15.01 -16.98 -20.83
C LEU A 104 -15.90 -16.02 -21.64
N ASN A 105 -15.34 -15.40 -22.69
CA ASN A 105 -16.03 -14.48 -23.61
C ASN A 105 -17.03 -13.53 -22.90
N ILE A 106 -16.59 -12.92 -21.79
CA ILE A 106 -17.44 -12.05 -20.97
C ILE A 106 -17.85 -10.84 -21.83
N LYS A 107 -19.15 -10.66 -22.06
CA LYS A 107 -19.68 -9.49 -22.78
C LYS A 107 -19.64 -8.25 -21.88
N GLY A 108 -19.37 -7.07 -22.45
CA GLY A 108 -19.39 -5.80 -21.71
C GLY A 108 -18.24 -5.59 -20.72
N GLN A 109 -17.09 -6.23 -20.90
CA GLN A 109 -15.96 -6.14 -19.96
C GLN A 109 -15.51 -4.71 -19.66
N GLY A 110 -15.59 -3.81 -20.64
CA GLY A 110 -15.26 -2.40 -20.45
C GLY A 110 -16.12 -1.75 -19.37
N ALA A 111 -17.44 -1.96 -19.41
CA ALA A 111 -18.37 -1.42 -18.41
C ALA A 111 -18.09 -1.99 -17.01
N PHE A 112 -17.89 -3.31 -16.89
CA PHE A 112 -17.52 -3.91 -15.60
C PHE A 112 -16.21 -3.35 -15.05
N LYS A 113 -15.16 -3.24 -15.88
CA LYS A 113 -13.87 -2.68 -15.47
C LYS A 113 -14.00 -1.24 -14.94
N VAL A 114 -14.82 -0.41 -15.59
CA VAL A 114 -15.11 0.96 -15.16
C VAL A 114 -15.87 0.97 -13.84
N LEU A 115 -16.94 0.19 -13.70
CA LEU A 115 -17.75 0.13 -12.47
C LEU A 115 -16.94 -0.36 -11.27
N LEU A 116 -16.09 -1.37 -11.45
CA LEU A 116 -15.25 -1.93 -10.39
C LEU A 116 -14.09 -0.98 -10.02
N TYR A 117 -13.64 -0.11 -10.94
CA TYR A 117 -12.60 0.90 -10.70
C TYR A 117 -13.16 2.21 -10.11
N MET A 118 -14.42 2.53 -10.37
CA MET A 118 -15.09 3.77 -9.95
C MET A 118 -14.92 4.13 -8.46
N PRO A 119 -14.97 3.18 -7.50
CA PRO A 119 -14.75 3.49 -6.08
C PRO A 119 -13.42 4.21 -5.80
N ASN A 120 -12.38 3.91 -6.58
CA ASN A 120 -11.05 4.51 -6.42
C ASN A 120 -10.99 5.99 -6.84
N ILE A 121 -11.93 6.43 -7.68
CA ILE A 121 -11.99 7.79 -8.22
C ILE A 121 -12.62 8.76 -7.22
N ILE A 122 -13.54 8.27 -6.39
CA ILE A 122 -14.22 9.07 -5.37
C ILE A 122 -13.23 9.37 -4.24
N THR A 123 -13.23 10.61 -3.73
CA THR A 123 -12.34 10.98 -2.63
C THR A 123 -12.63 10.14 -1.37
N ALA A 124 -11.57 9.75 -0.66
CA ALA A 124 -11.70 8.95 0.56
C ALA A 124 -12.57 9.66 1.62
N SER A 125 -12.49 10.99 1.71
CA SER A 125 -13.31 11.80 2.61
C SER A 125 -14.80 11.70 2.28
N THR A 126 -15.18 11.76 1.00
CA THR A 126 -16.59 11.60 0.58
C THR A 126 -17.09 10.20 0.92
N ILE A 127 -16.28 9.16 0.68
CA ILE A 127 -16.64 7.78 1.02
C ILE A 127 -16.80 7.61 2.52
N ALA A 128 -15.90 8.18 3.34
CA ALA A 128 -16.00 8.11 4.79
C ALA A 128 -17.31 8.72 5.30
N VAL A 129 -17.70 9.90 4.78
CA VAL A 129 -18.98 10.54 5.14
C VAL A 129 -20.18 9.70 4.67
N LEU A 130 -20.15 9.19 3.43
CA LEU A 130 -21.20 8.32 2.90
C LEU A 130 -21.40 7.08 3.77
N PHE A 131 -20.33 6.38 4.13
CA PHE A 131 -20.45 5.19 4.98
C PHE A 131 -20.88 5.58 6.41
N SER A 132 -20.42 6.72 6.94
CA SER A 132 -20.85 7.20 8.25
C SER A 132 -22.36 7.43 8.30
N THR A 133 -22.96 7.99 7.24
CA THR A 133 -24.41 8.18 7.13
C THR A 133 -25.16 6.86 6.90
N LEU A 134 -24.60 5.94 6.11
CA LEU A 134 -25.17 4.59 5.90
C LEU A 134 -25.30 3.81 7.22
N PHE A 135 -24.27 3.89 8.07
CA PHE A 135 -24.19 3.19 9.35
C PHE A 135 -24.64 4.05 10.55
N ALA A 136 -25.28 5.19 10.29
CA ALA A 136 -25.77 6.08 11.35
C ALA A 136 -26.80 5.36 12.24
N TYR A 137 -26.71 5.59 13.55
CA TYR A 137 -27.69 5.11 14.51
C TYR A 137 -28.66 6.25 14.90
N PRO A 138 -29.96 5.98 15.08
CA PRO A 138 -30.66 4.71 14.84
C PRO A 138 -31.20 4.53 13.41
N MET A 139 -31.33 5.61 12.64
CA MET A 139 -32.09 5.63 11.37
C MET A 139 -31.22 5.56 10.10
N GLY A 140 -30.01 5.01 10.18
CA GLY A 140 -29.15 4.81 9.00
C GLY A 140 -29.77 3.79 8.04
N PRO A 141 -29.60 3.95 6.71
CA PRO A 141 -30.11 3.02 5.70
C PRO A 141 -29.79 1.55 5.95
N VAL A 142 -28.62 1.24 6.53
CA VAL A 142 -28.26 -0.15 6.89
C VAL A 142 -29.17 -0.70 7.99
N ASN A 143 -29.48 0.10 9.02
CA ASN A 143 -30.43 -0.29 10.06
C ASN A 143 -31.84 -0.46 9.49
N SER A 144 -32.27 0.43 8.60
CA SER A 144 -33.57 0.29 7.91
C SER A 144 -33.66 -1.00 7.09
N LEU A 145 -32.58 -1.40 6.43
CA LEU A 145 -32.52 -2.66 5.68
C LEU A 145 -32.62 -3.88 6.61
N PHE A 146 -31.90 -3.88 7.73
CA PHE A 146 -31.95 -4.98 8.70
C PHE A 146 -33.35 -5.14 9.31
N HIS A 147 -34.02 -4.03 9.62
CA HIS A 147 -35.40 -4.04 10.08
C HIS A 147 -36.37 -4.56 8.99
N ALA A 148 -36.21 -4.09 7.74
CA ALA A 148 -37.06 -4.53 6.62
C ALA A 148 -36.91 -6.02 6.28
N LEU A 149 -35.71 -6.59 6.46
CA LEU A 149 -35.43 -8.01 6.26
C LEU A 149 -35.81 -8.90 7.46
N GLY A 150 -36.28 -8.31 8.56
CA GLY A 150 -36.60 -9.04 9.80
C GLY A 150 -35.37 -9.61 10.52
N TRP A 151 -34.18 -9.05 10.27
CA TRP A 151 -32.93 -9.49 10.92
C TRP A 151 -32.67 -8.82 12.27
N SER A 152 -33.40 -7.75 12.58
CA SER A 152 -33.33 -7.07 13.88
C SER A 152 -34.64 -6.37 14.22
N ASP A 153 -35.17 -6.64 15.41
CA ASP A 153 -36.35 -5.94 15.95
C ASP A 153 -36.03 -4.54 16.50
N ALA A 154 -34.74 -4.27 16.77
CA ALA A 154 -34.24 -3.00 17.27
C ALA A 154 -33.02 -2.51 16.46
N PRO A 155 -32.81 -1.20 16.31
CA PRO A 155 -31.65 -0.66 15.59
C PRO A 155 -30.33 -1.10 16.23
N ILE A 156 -29.38 -1.51 15.41
CA ILE A 156 -28.05 -2.00 15.81
C ILE A 156 -27.06 -0.83 15.83
N GLN A 157 -26.26 -0.74 16.88
CA GLN A 157 -25.15 0.22 17.00
C GLN A 157 -23.85 -0.34 16.42
N PHE A 158 -23.80 -0.50 15.09
CA PHE A 158 -22.65 -1.10 14.38
C PHE A 158 -21.30 -0.44 14.71
N LEU A 159 -21.29 0.86 14.98
CA LEU A 159 -20.08 1.63 15.24
C LEU A 159 -19.61 1.56 16.70
N GLN A 160 -20.38 0.97 17.62
CA GLN A 160 -19.96 0.76 19.01
C GLN A 160 -19.27 -0.59 19.24
N ASP A 161 -19.46 -1.57 18.33
CA ASP A 161 -18.72 -2.82 18.40
C ASP A 161 -17.35 -2.72 17.72
N LYS A 162 -16.31 -3.23 18.40
CA LYS A 162 -14.91 -3.15 17.92
C LYS A 162 -14.68 -3.94 16.65
N ASN A 163 -15.27 -5.13 16.55
CA ASN A 163 -15.05 -6.03 15.43
C ASN A 163 -15.83 -5.55 14.20
N THR A 164 -17.06 -5.11 14.40
CA THR A 164 -17.88 -4.50 13.36
C THR A 164 -17.23 -3.23 12.82
N ALA A 165 -16.76 -2.32 13.68
CA ALA A 165 -16.06 -1.11 13.25
C ALA A 165 -14.81 -1.43 12.41
N ARG A 166 -13.96 -2.36 12.86
CA ARG A 166 -12.79 -2.82 12.11
C ARG A 166 -13.16 -3.47 10.78
N GLY A 167 -14.21 -4.29 10.78
CA GLY A 167 -14.73 -4.96 9.59
C GLY A 167 -15.20 -3.96 8.54
N ILE A 168 -15.95 -2.93 8.93
CA ILE A 168 -16.43 -1.89 8.01
C ILE A 168 -15.27 -1.05 7.47
N VAL A 169 -14.33 -0.61 8.32
CA VAL A 169 -13.15 0.14 7.85
C VAL A 169 -12.34 -0.68 6.85
N SER A 170 -12.11 -1.96 7.15
CA SER A 170 -11.38 -2.86 6.25
C SER A 170 -12.15 -3.11 4.95
N PHE A 171 -13.48 -3.20 5.03
CA PHE A 171 -14.36 -3.34 3.87
C PHE A 171 -14.25 -2.15 2.92
N ILE A 172 -14.42 -0.94 3.46
CA ILE A 172 -14.32 0.30 2.68
C ILE A 172 -12.95 0.36 2.00
N GLN A 173 -11.88 0.06 2.74
CA GLN A 173 -10.52 0.10 2.20
C GLN A 173 -10.35 -0.93 1.07
N PHE A 174 -10.70 -2.20 1.23
CA PHE A 174 -10.52 -3.14 0.12
C PHE A 174 -11.40 -2.76 -1.07
N TRP A 175 -12.65 -2.33 -0.84
CA TRP A 175 -13.63 -1.98 -1.86
C TRP A 175 -13.15 -0.81 -2.73
N MET A 176 -12.47 0.15 -2.12
CA MET A 176 -11.87 1.29 -2.84
C MET A 176 -10.70 0.92 -3.74
N TRP A 177 -9.96 -0.16 -3.42
CA TRP A 177 -8.63 -0.39 -4.00
C TRP A 177 -8.53 -1.66 -4.87
N TYR A 178 -9.41 -2.66 -4.70
CA TYR A 178 -9.31 -3.90 -5.49
C TYR A 178 -9.43 -3.66 -7.00
N GLY A 179 -10.28 -2.72 -7.42
CA GLY A 179 -10.47 -2.36 -8.83
C GLY A 179 -9.22 -1.74 -9.45
N ASN A 180 -8.53 -0.87 -8.71
CA ASN A 180 -7.26 -0.29 -9.14
C ASN A 180 -6.20 -1.39 -9.34
N THR A 181 -6.03 -2.26 -8.35
CA THR A 181 -5.10 -3.39 -8.43
C THR A 181 -5.43 -4.31 -9.60
N MET A 182 -6.72 -4.62 -9.82
CA MET A 182 -7.17 -5.43 -10.95
C MET A 182 -6.76 -4.80 -12.28
N ILE A 183 -6.98 -3.50 -12.49
CA ILE A 183 -6.64 -2.83 -13.76
C ILE A 183 -5.13 -2.87 -14.02
N VAL A 184 -4.31 -2.63 -12.99
CA VAL A 184 -2.84 -2.73 -13.08
C VAL A 184 -2.41 -4.15 -13.48
N LEU A 185 -3.01 -5.18 -12.87
CA LEU A 185 -2.70 -6.57 -13.18
C LEU A 185 -3.17 -6.96 -14.59
N ILE A 186 -4.35 -6.51 -15.03
CA ILE A 186 -4.83 -6.73 -16.41
C ILE A 186 -3.89 -6.06 -17.42
N ALA A 187 -3.45 -4.82 -17.17
CA ALA A 187 -2.46 -4.15 -18.00
C ALA A 187 -1.16 -4.96 -18.09
N GLY A 188 -0.75 -5.58 -16.99
CA GLY A 188 0.36 -6.50 -16.98
C GLY A 188 0.15 -7.75 -17.83
N VAL A 189 -1.05 -8.35 -17.80
CA VAL A 189 -1.35 -9.53 -18.63
C VAL A 189 -1.33 -9.18 -20.12
N MET A 190 -1.84 -8.00 -20.48
CA MET A 190 -1.84 -7.53 -21.87
C MET A 190 -0.42 -7.33 -22.43
N GLY A 191 0.58 -7.13 -21.57
CA GLY A 191 1.99 -7.05 -21.96
C GLY A 191 2.67 -8.41 -22.17
N ILE A 192 2.03 -9.54 -21.82
CA ILE A 192 2.60 -10.88 -21.98
C ILE A 192 2.52 -11.31 -23.45
N ASN A 193 3.59 -11.92 -23.97
CA ASN A 193 3.62 -12.44 -25.34
C ASN A 193 2.46 -13.43 -25.60
N PRO A 194 1.57 -13.16 -26.56
CA PRO A 194 0.45 -14.05 -26.91
C PRO A 194 0.85 -15.49 -27.22
N ALA A 195 2.05 -15.70 -27.77
CA ALA A 195 2.56 -17.03 -28.14
C ALA A 195 2.63 -18.00 -26.94
N LEU A 196 2.84 -17.50 -25.72
CA LEU A 196 2.84 -18.33 -24.50
C LEU A 196 1.45 -18.91 -24.21
N PHE A 197 0.39 -18.14 -24.48
CA PHE A 197 -0.98 -18.59 -24.29
C PHE A 197 -1.43 -19.55 -25.40
N GLU A 198 -0.97 -19.33 -26.63
CA GLU A 198 -1.23 -20.21 -27.75
C GLU A 198 -0.54 -21.57 -27.55
N ALA A 199 0.74 -21.58 -27.18
CA ALA A 199 1.45 -22.81 -26.83
C ALA A 199 0.76 -23.60 -25.72
N ALA A 200 0.36 -22.92 -24.63
CA ALA A 200 -0.39 -23.56 -23.55
C ALA A 200 -1.74 -24.14 -24.02
N SER A 201 -2.39 -23.49 -24.99
CA SER A 201 -3.65 -24.00 -25.56
C SER A 201 -3.44 -25.24 -26.45
N ILE A 202 -2.33 -25.30 -27.19
CA ILE A 202 -1.92 -26.47 -27.98
C ILE A 202 -1.61 -27.66 -27.06
N ASP A 203 -0.96 -27.40 -25.92
CA ASP A 203 -0.66 -28.40 -24.89
C ASP A 203 -1.91 -28.84 -24.07
N GLY A 204 -3.10 -28.34 -24.42
CA GLY A 204 -4.36 -28.71 -23.76
C GLY A 204 -4.55 -28.10 -22.36
N ALA A 205 -3.76 -27.08 -21.99
CA ALA A 205 -3.89 -26.45 -20.68
C ALA A 205 -5.29 -25.82 -20.50
N ASN A 206 -5.89 -26.04 -19.34
CA ASN A 206 -7.16 -25.39 -18.97
C ASN A 206 -6.92 -23.96 -18.44
N GLY A 207 -7.99 -23.18 -18.23
CA GLY A 207 -7.87 -21.77 -17.81
C GLY A 207 -7.18 -21.59 -16.45
N ILE A 208 -7.40 -22.50 -15.50
CA ILE A 208 -6.76 -22.47 -14.18
C ILE A 208 -5.27 -22.79 -14.31
N GLN A 209 -4.91 -23.83 -15.08
CA GLN A 209 -3.52 -24.18 -15.37
C GLN A 209 -2.80 -23.04 -16.08
N THR A 210 -3.44 -22.42 -17.07
CA THR A 210 -2.89 -21.27 -17.79
C THR A 210 -2.65 -20.10 -16.84
N PHE A 211 -3.60 -19.79 -15.95
CA PHE A 211 -3.43 -18.72 -14.98
C PHE A 211 -2.27 -18.97 -14.00
N PHE A 212 -2.22 -20.13 -13.35
CA PHE A 212 -1.20 -20.40 -12.33
C PHE A 212 0.18 -20.74 -12.89
N ARG A 213 0.25 -21.34 -14.10
CA ARG A 213 1.53 -21.79 -14.69
C ARG A 213 2.10 -20.85 -15.74
N VAL A 214 1.29 -20.00 -16.38
CA VAL A 214 1.73 -19.07 -17.43
C VAL A 214 1.55 -17.62 -16.99
N THR A 215 0.32 -17.22 -16.66
CA THR A 215 0.00 -15.83 -16.35
C THR A 215 0.67 -15.34 -15.08
N LEU A 216 0.44 -16.01 -13.94
CA LEU A 216 0.91 -15.58 -12.63
C LEU A 216 2.45 -15.53 -12.52
N PRO A 217 3.23 -16.50 -13.05
CA PRO A 217 4.68 -16.39 -13.10
C PRO A 217 5.16 -15.23 -13.97
N SER A 218 4.51 -14.99 -15.11
CA SER A 218 4.87 -13.89 -16.03
C SER A 218 4.49 -12.52 -15.45
N LEU A 219 3.45 -12.45 -14.63
CA LEU A 219 3.00 -11.24 -13.94
C LEU A 219 3.85 -10.85 -12.73
N ARG A 220 4.79 -11.69 -12.30
CA ARG A 220 5.47 -11.57 -11.00
C ARG A 220 6.04 -10.18 -10.72
N THR A 221 6.64 -9.53 -11.71
CA THR A 221 7.22 -8.17 -11.57
C THR A 221 6.15 -7.12 -11.29
N ILE A 222 5.02 -7.18 -12.00
CA ILE A 222 3.91 -6.24 -11.86
C ILE A 222 3.13 -6.54 -10.58
N LEU A 223 2.95 -7.83 -10.25
CA LEU A 223 2.37 -8.26 -9.00
C LEU A 223 3.22 -7.79 -7.81
N LEU A 224 4.54 -7.89 -7.89
CA LEU A 224 5.46 -7.40 -6.86
C LEU A 224 5.30 -5.88 -6.65
N TYR A 225 5.29 -5.10 -7.74
CA TYR A 225 5.03 -3.67 -7.67
C TYR A 225 3.67 -3.38 -7.00
N SER A 226 2.61 -4.07 -7.43
CA SER A 226 1.27 -3.89 -6.88
C SER A 226 1.19 -4.27 -5.40
N LEU A 227 1.86 -5.34 -4.97
CA LEU A 227 1.86 -5.79 -3.58
C LEU A 227 2.61 -4.81 -2.68
N ILE A 228 3.79 -4.34 -3.11
CA ILE A 228 4.57 -3.36 -2.34
C ILE A 228 3.79 -2.04 -2.19
N THR A 229 3.28 -1.50 -3.30
CA THR A 229 2.55 -0.22 -3.28
C THR A 229 1.25 -0.31 -2.47
N SER A 230 0.47 -1.39 -2.64
CA SER A 230 -0.76 -1.61 -1.87
C SER A 230 -0.46 -1.82 -0.37
N MET A 231 0.65 -2.48 -0.05
CA MET A 231 1.07 -2.66 1.35
C MET A 231 1.47 -1.33 1.99
N ILE A 232 2.27 -0.50 1.31
CA ILE A 232 2.63 0.83 1.80
C ILE A 232 1.37 1.67 2.04
N GLY A 233 0.42 1.67 1.08
CA GLY A 233 -0.84 2.39 1.21
C GLY A 233 -1.69 1.91 2.38
N GLY A 234 -1.80 0.59 2.59
CA GLY A 234 -2.54 0.03 3.71
C GLY A 234 -1.91 0.33 5.07
N LEU A 235 -0.57 0.31 5.16
CA LEU A 235 0.16 0.70 6.37
C LEU A 235 -0.02 2.20 6.68
N GLN A 236 -0.16 3.04 5.65
CA GLN A 236 -0.34 4.49 5.80
C GLN A 236 -1.81 4.94 5.88
N MET A 237 -2.77 4.02 6.03
CA MET A 237 -4.20 4.37 6.00
C MET A 237 -4.56 5.42 7.06
N PHE A 238 -5.18 6.52 6.60
CA PHE A 238 -5.51 7.68 7.43
C PHE A 238 -6.96 8.12 7.25
N ASP A 239 -7.38 8.38 6.01
CA ASP A 239 -8.64 9.05 5.71
C ASP A 239 -9.86 8.32 6.28
N ILE A 240 -10.02 7.02 5.97
CA ILE A 240 -11.18 6.25 6.43
C ILE A 240 -11.17 6.12 7.96
N PRO A 241 -10.10 5.66 8.64
CA PRO A 241 -10.07 5.63 10.10
C PRO A 241 -10.31 6.97 10.81
N GLN A 242 -9.86 8.09 10.22
CA GLN A 242 -9.98 9.42 10.80
C GLN A 242 -11.37 10.04 10.62
N LEU A 243 -12.03 9.80 9.48
CA LEU A 243 -13.23 10.51 9.07
C LEU A 243 -14.52 9.68 9.19
N PHE A 244 -14.43 8.35 9.15
CA PHE A 244 -15.61 7.48 9.15
C PHE A 244 -16.29 7.41 10.53
N ILE A 245 -15.50 7.30 11.61
CA ILE A 245 -15.99 7.17 12.99
C ILE A 245 -15.53 8.37 13.81
N THR A 246 -16.46 8.97 14.56
CA THR A 246 -16.19 10.05 15.51
C THR A 246 -16.57 9.59 16.93
N PRO A 247 -15.69 9.74 17.93
CA PRO A 247 -14.31 10.22 17.82
C PRO A 247 -13.41 9.25 17.03
N ALA A 248 -12.37 9.80 16.42
CA ALA A 248 -11.40 9.02 15.63
C ALA A 248 -10.79 7.91 16.48
N GLY A 249 -10.69 6.71 15.92
CA GLY A 249 -10.26 5.50 16.62
C GLY A 249 -11.41 4.59 17.05
N GLY A 250 -12.65 5.09 17.09
CA GLY A 250 -13.83 4.28 17.39
C GLY A 250 -13.80 3.63 18.78
N PRO A 251 -14.62 2.58 19.00
CA PRO A 251 -14.79 1.99 20.33
C PRO A 251 -13.46 1.41 20.83
N ASP A 252 -13.02 1.87 22.01
CA ASP A 252 -11.74 1.49 22.63
C ASP A 252 -10.53 1.63 21.68
N ASN A 253 -10.52 2.67 20.83
CA ASN A 253 -9.48 2.89 19.83
C ASN A 253 -9.30 1.71 18.84
N ALA A 254 -10.30 0.85 18.62
CA ALA A 254 -10.19 -0.33 17.76
C ALA A 254 -9.81 -0.03 16.30
N THR A 255 -10.12 1.17 15.80
CA THR A 255 -9.80 1.63 14.44
C THR A 255 -8.69 2.69 14.41
N LEU A 256 -8.05 2.98 15.55
CA LEU A 256 -6.96 3.95 15.62
C LEU A 256 -5.74 3.40 14.87
N THR A 257 -5.38 3.99 13.73
CA THR A 257 -4.18 3.62 12.97
C THR A 257 -2.99 4.46 13.36
N THR A 258 -1.78 4.00 13.01
CA THR A 258 -0.54 4.70 13.32
C THR A 258 -0.52 6.08 12.67
N SER A 259 -1.02 6.23 11.44
CA SER A 259 -1.15 7.53 10.77
C SER A 259 -2.07 8.48 11.53
N VAL A 260 -3.20 7.98 12.05
CA VAL A 260 -4.13 8.78 12.86
C VAL A 260 -3.51 9.16 14.20
N PHE A 261 -2.79 8.23 14.83
CA PHE A 261 -2.02 8.51 16.05
C PHE A 261 -0.98 9.61 15.81
N ILE A 262 -0.16 9.50 14.75
CA ILE A 262 0.85 10.50 14.38
C ILE A 262 0.21 11.88 14.21
N TYR A 263 -0.91 11.93 13.46
CA TYR A 263 -1.65 13.17 13.27
C TYR A 263 -2.17 13.76 14.58
N GLY A 264 -2.73 12.92 15.46
CA GLY A 264 -3.16 13.32 16.79
C GLY A 264 -2.03 13.91 17.62
N GLN A 265 -0.85 13.29 17.60
CA GLN A 265 0.31 13.78 18.34
C GLN A 265 0.85 15.08 17.78
N ALA A 266 0.94 15.22 16.45
CA ALA A 266 1.51 16.41 15.82
C ALA A 266 0.56 17.62 15.84
N PHE A 267 -0.73 17.41 15.65
CA PHE A 267 -1.67 18.49 15.30
C PHE A 267 -2.85 18.64 16.25
N LYS A 268 -2.99 17.79 17.28
CA LYS A 268 -4.03 17.93 18.31
C LYS A 268 -3.41 18.16 19.69
N GLY A 269 -4.10 18.95 20.51
CA GLY A 269 -3.74 19.16 21.92
C GLY A 269 -2.39 19.84 22.11
N SER A 270 -1.39 19.10 22.62
CA SER A 270 -0.10 19.65 23.07
C SER A 270 0.99 19.73 21.99
N TYR A 271 0.69 19.35 20.74
CA TYR A 271 1.61 19.44 19.59
C TYR A 271 2.97 18.75 19.88
N MET A 272 2.92 17.44 20.13
CA MET A 272 4.09 16.59 20.40
C MET A 272 4.79 16.18 19.11
N TYR A 273 5.42 17.13 18.42
CA TYR A 273 6.12 16.90 17.15
C TYR A 273 7.23 15.86 17.25
N ASN A 274 8.00 15.87 18.34
CA ASN A 274 9.02 14.86 18.64
C ASN A 274 8.47 13.42 18.63
N LYS A 275 7.34 13.18 19.32
CA LYS A 275 6.70 11.86 19.36
C LYS A 275 6.08 11.49 18.00
N ALA A 276 5.46 12.43 17.30
CA ALA A 276 4.90 12.20 15.97
C ALA A 276 5.98 11.84 14.94
N ALA A 277 7.10 12.55 14.97
CA ALA A 277 8.27 12.28 14.13
C ALA A 277 8.88 10.90 14.41
N ALA A 278 9.12 10.57 15.69
CA ALA A 278 9.64 9.26 16.08
C ALA A 278 8.69 8.12 15.65
N ALA A 279 7.37 8.29 15.86
CA ALA A 279 6.36 7.33 15.38
C ALA A 279 6.37 7.17 13.85
N SER A 280 6.52 8.27 13.11
CA SER A 280 6.63 8.27 11.63
C SER A 280 7.86 7.50 11.16
N MET A 281 9.00 7.67 11.83
CA MET A 281 10.24 6.95 11.53
C MET A 281 10.11 5.44 11.82
N ILE A 282 9.49 5.06 12.94
CA ILE A 282 9.21 3.66 13.25
C ILE A 282 8.35 3.05 12.13
N MET A 283 7.31 3.77 11.71
CA MET A 283 6.41 3.31 10.66
C MET A 283 7.12 3.19 9.30
N PHE A 284 8.01 4.13 8.98
CA PHE A 284 8.86 4.05 7.79
C PHE A 284 9.76 2.81 7.81
N ILE A 285 10.40 2.51 8.94
CA ILE A 285 11.24 1.31 9.10
C ILE A 285 10.41 0.05 8.93
N ILE A 286 9.23 -0.03 9.54
CA ILE A 286 8.32 -1.18 9.41
C ILE A 286 7.93 -1.37 7.93
N ALA A 287 7.51 -0.30 7.24
CA ALA A 287 7.15 -0.36 5.83
C ALA A 287 8.35 -0.82 4.98
N ALA A 288 9.54 -0.26 5.19
CA ALA A 288 10.76 -0.63 4.46
C ALA A 288 11.13 -2.10 4.67
N VAL A 289 11.09 -2.59 5.91
CA VAL A 289 11.39 -4.01 6.24
C VAL A 289 10.38 -4.94 5.57
N LEU A 290 9.08 -4.65 5.67
CA LEU A 290 8.04 -5.44 5.01
C LEU A 290 8.19 -5.41 3.49
N SER A 291 8.48 -4.25 2.88
CA SER A 291 8.75 -4.13 1.45
C SER A 291 9.96 -4.95 1.01
N LEU A 292 11.03 -4.95 1.80
CA LEU A 292 12.21 -5.78 1.54
C LEU A 292 11.91 -7.27 1.65
N ILE A 293 11.10 -7.68 2.64
CA ILE A 293 10.66 -9.08 2.78
C ILE A 293 9.86 -9.51 1.55
N VAL A 294 8.85 -8.73 1.15
CA VAL A 294 8.02 -9.03 -0.03
C VAL A 294 8.89 -9.07 -1.29
N PHE A 295 9.77 -8.09 -1.47
CA PHE A 295 10.74 -8.07 -2.57
C PHE A 295 11.63 -9.31 -2.59
N TYR A 296 12.18 -9.72 -1.45
CA TYR A 296 13.04 -10.89 -1.36
C TYR A 296 12.30 -12.20 -1.65
N LEU A 297 11.09 -12.37 -1.10
CA LEU A 297 10.24 -13.54 -1.34
C LEU A 297 9.82 -13.66 -2.81
N MET A 298 9.52 -12.52 -3.44
CA MET A 298 9.03 -12.45 -4.81
C MET A 298 10.10 -12.17 -5.85
N ARG A 299 11.37 -12.05 -5.49
CA ARG A 299 12.45 -11.85 -6.47
C ARG A 299 12.62 -13.08 -7.35
N ASP A 300 12.77 -12.86 -8.66
CA ASP A 300 13.02 -13.95 -9.58
C ASP A 300 14.38 -14.62 -9.35
N ARG A 301 14.33 -15.91 -9.00
CA ARG A 301 15.53 -16.74 -8.79
C ARG A 301 16.12 -17.18 -10.13
N SER A 302 15.33 -17.20 -11.20
CA SER A 302 15.77 -17.55 -12.57
C SER A 302 16.69 -16.49 -13.13
N GLU A 303 16.28 -15.21 -13.14
CA GLU A 303 17.15 -14.10 -13.52
C GLU A 303 18.42 -14.01 -12.67
N ALA A 304 18.32 -14.26 -11.35
CA ALA A 304 19.48 -14.26 -10.47
C ALA A 304 20.46 -15.40 -10.82
N LYS A 305 19.95 -16.58 -11.16
CA LYS A 305 20.75 -17.72 -11.67
C LYS A 305 21.38 -17.39 -13.02
N LEU A 306 20.63 -16.83 -13.96
CA LEU A 306 21.12 -16.40 -15.28
C LEU A 306 22.21 -15.33 -15.16
N LYS A 307 22.02 -14.29 -14.35
CA LYS A 307 23.05 -13.27 -14.09
C LYS A 307 24.30 -13.86 -13.41
N LYS A 308 24.13 -14.82 -12.50
CA LYS A 308 25.25 -15.53 -11.88
C LYS A 308 25.99 -16.39 -12.90
N GLN A 309 25.27 -17.10 -13.77
CA GLN A 309 25.82 -17.91 -14.85
C GLN A 309 26.57 -17.03 -15.87
N GLN A 310 25.99 -15.90 -16.28
CA GLN A 310 26.64 -14.94 -17.16
C GLN A 310 27.89 -14.32 -16.51
N LYS A 311 27.85 -14.01 -15.20
CA LYS A 311 29.05 -13.55 -14.47
C LYS A 311 30.13 -14.63 -14.43
N MET A 312 29.77 -15.90 -14.22
CA MET A 312 30.70 -17.04 -14.25
C MET A 312 31.33 -17.20 -15.64
N ILE A 313 30.52 -17.16 -16.69
CA ILE A 313 30.97 -17.21 -18.10
C ILE A 313 31.93 -16.05 -18.38
N ASN A 314 31.56 -14.82 -18.04
CA ASN A 314 32.41 -13.64 -18.25
C ASN A 314 33.70 -13.71 -17.43
N LYS A 315 33.67 -14.28 -16.22
CA LYS A 315 34.86 -14.49 -15.38
C LYS A 315 35.77 -15.57 -15.99
N ALA A 316 35.21 -16.67 -16.48
CA ALA A 316 35.94 -17.72 -17.18
C ALA A 316 36.57 -17.21 -18.48
N ALA A 317 35.82 -16.44 -19.28
CA ALA A 317 36.33 -15.81 -20.50
C ALA A 317 37.49 -14.82 -20.20
N LYS A 318 37.37 -14.02 -19.14
CA LYS A 318 38.46 -13.12 -18.70
C LYS A 318 39.68 -13.87 -18.15
N ALA A 319 39.50 -15.03 -17.53
CA ALA A 319 40.60 -15.87 -17.05
C ALA A 319 41.34 -16.52 -18.24
N ALA A 320 40.60 -17.10 -19.20
CA ALA A 320 41.16 -17.65 -20.43
C ALA A 320 41.91 -16.59 -21.26
N ALA A 321 41.39 -15.36 -21.35
CA ALA A 321 42.05 -14.25 -22.04
C ALA A 321 43.30 -13.70 -21.33
N ARG A 322 43.54 -14.08 -20.06
CA ARG A 322 44.69 -13.61 -19.26
C ARG A 322 45.87 -14.59 -19.22
N GLY A 323 45.79 -15.71 -19.94
CA GLY A 323 46.90 -16.66 -20.05
C GLY A 323 46.99 -17.63 -18.88
N MET A 324 46.21 -18.70 -18.97
CA MET A 324 46.70 -20.07 -18.79
C MET A 324 46.39 -20.81 -20.08
#